data_AF-A0A5M6CXH0-F1
#
_entry.id   AF-A0A5M6CXH0-F1
#
_cell.length_a   1.000
_cell.length_b   1.000
_cell.length_c   1.000
_cell.angle_alpha   90.00
_cell.angle_beta   90.00
_cell.angle_gamma   90.00
#
_symmetry.space_group_name_H-M   'P 1'
#
loop_
_entity.id
_entity.type
_entity.pdbx_description
1 polymer ?
#
loop_
_entity_poly.entity_id
_entity_poly.type
_entity_poly.pdbx_seq_one_letter_code
_entity_poly.pdbx_strand_id
1 'polypeptide(L)'
;MEFLANFTAIDFETANHRRDSACQLAAVVVRDGKIADKRMWMIRPDPFFFSPGNIRIHGIKPADVQREATFGDLWSEIADFVAGDCLIAHNAPFDVGVLMGCLQRHECEIPELHFSCTRLIARETWPDRRRFGLKPLAQWLGVDFRHHDALEDSIACAKVLLAAGIARSAESIEDLEEKLRIVRGKAGPWGVSQAGRRSKRRAKRPAEKTRPGVPRRTLRRGGGLPLPLPINPFDEQAMIREGAGVYRAAAGPTESGGQGPGTSSFEQGQWQRLVVRAEFIQPLRGKCIVFQGRFNSMTSEQLIELTRRGGGQFQQRIDDRTNCLVIGCEMTASTEAVTRSAEMQILSEADFLRLVGYRDPVAPSHP
;
A
#
# COMPACT_ATOMS: atom_id res chain seq x y z
N MET A 1 12.33 12.46 -8.01
CA MET A 1 11.56 13.13 -6.94
C MET A 1 11.35 12.11 -5.84
N GLU A 2 11.80 12.42 -4.62
CA GLU A 2 11.68 11.53 -3.45
C GLU A 2 10.36 11.83 -2.71
N PHE A 3 9.68 10.78 -2.25
CA PHE A 3 8.46 10.91 -1.46
C PHE A 3 8.84 10.93 0.03
N LEU A 4 8.96 12.13 0.60
CA LEU A 4 9.49 12.37 1.95
C LEU A 4 8.38 12.24 3.00
N ALA A 5 7.81 11.04 3.10
CA ALA A 5 6.68 10.76 3.97
C ALA A 5 7.11 10.37 5.39
N ASN A 6 6.39 10.89 6.39
CA ASN A 6 6.52 10.56 7.81
C ASN A 6 5.20 9.99 8.33
N PHE A 7 5.21 8.75 8.79
CA PHE A 7 4.03 8.04 9.30
C PHE A 7 4.42 6.80 10.08
N THR A 8 3.45 6.19 10.76
CA THR A 8 3.61 4.85 11.34
C THR A 8 2.55 3.91 10.76
N ALA A 9 3.00 2.82 10.12
CA ALA A 9 2.10 1.77 9.67
C ALA A 9 1.84 0.77 10.78
N ILE A 10 0.60 0.36 10.97
CA ILE A 10 0.20 -0.60 12.00
C ILE A 10 -0.66 -1.72 11.40
N ASP A 11 -0.65 -2.85 12.08
CA ASP A 11 -1.49 -4.02 11.81
C ASP A 11 -1.74 -4.78 13.10
N PHE A 12 -2.99 -5.22 13.31
CA PHE A 12 -3.38 -6.02 14.45
C PHE A 12 -3.81 -7.43 14.05
N GLU A 13 -3.39 -8.41 14.83
CA GLU A 13 -4.04 -9.72 14.87
C GLU A 13 -4.92 -9.82 16.11
N THR A 14 -6.10 -10.43 15.95
CA THR A 14 -7.06 -10.60 17.05
C THR A 14 -7.25 -12.07 17.38
N ALA A 15 -7.37 -12.39 18.66
CA ALA A 15 -7.62 -13.75 19.14
C ALA A 15 -9.00 -14.27 18.71
N ASN A 16 -9.98 -13.38 18.56
CA ASN A 16 -11.33 -13.72 18.12
C ASN A 16 -11.99 -12.55 17.36
N HIS A 17 -13.31 -12.61 17.13
CA HIS A 17 -14.04 -11.60 16.36
C HIS A 17 -14.25 -10.26 17.08
N ARG A 18 -13.92 -10.17 18.37
CA ARG A 18 -14.09 -8.94 19.14
C ARG A 18 -12.95 -7.96 18.88
N ARG A 19 -13.28 -6.67 18.88
CA ARG A 19 -12.32 -5.57 18.67
C ARG A 19 -11.37 -5.37 19.83
N ASP A 20 -11.72 -5.84 21.03
CA ASP A 20 -10.90 -5.75 22.23
C ASP A 20 -10.02 -7.00 22.47
N SER A 21 -9.87 -7.86 21.46
CA SER A 21 -9.19 -9.15 21.58
C SER A 21 -7.82 -9.20 20.90
N ALA A 22 -7.13 -8.08 20.76
CA ALA A 22 -5.79 -8.05 20.16
C ALA A 22 -4.87 -9.08 20.83
N CYS A 23 -4.19 -9.89 20.02
CA CYS A 23 -3.17 -10.83 20.48
C CYS A 23 -1.78 -10.55 19.89
N GLN A 24 -1.71 -9.68 18.87
CA GLN A 24 -0.47 -9.12 18.37
C GLN A 24 -0.74 -7.73 17.78
N LEU A 25 0.23 -6.84 17.93
CA LEU A 25 0.30 -5.55 17.25
C LEU A 25 1.71 -5.42 16.68
N ALA A 26 1.82 -4.90 15.46
CA ALA A 26 3.08 -4.37 14.98
C ALA A 26 2.94 -2.92 14.53
N ALA A 27 4.06 -2.20 14.61
CA ALA A 27 4.18 -0.83 14.16
C ALA A 27 5.50 -0.63 13.41
N VAL A 28 5.44 0.05 12.27
CA VAL A 28 6.58 0.35 11.40
C VAL A 28 6.64 1.84 11.18
N VAL A 29 7.66 2.45 11.77
CA VAL A 29 7.92 3.89 11.70
C VAL A 29 8.64 4.19 10.40
N VAL A 30 8.07 5.10 9.61
CA VAL A 30 8.67 5.60 8.38
C VAL A 30 9.03 7.06 8.56
N ARG A 31 10.28 7.39 8.25
CA ARG A 31 10.81 8.76 8.25
C ARG A 31 11.45 9.06 6.91
N ASP A 32 11.12 10.21 6.33
CA ASP A 32 11.64 10.66 5.03
C ASP A 32 11.56 9.57 3.94
N GLY A 33 10.42 8.85 3.92
CA GLY A 33 10.17 7.78 2.95
C GLY A 33 10.92 6.47 3.21
N LYS A 34 11.66 6.33 4.31
CA LYS A 34 12.45 5.15 4.69
C LYS A 34 11.94 4.55 5.99
N ILE A 35 11.95 3.22 6.09
CA ILE A 35 11.67 2.54 7.35
C ILE A 35 12.78 2.90 8.34
N ALA A 36 12.42 3.57 9.43
CA ALA A 36 13.35 4.08 10.43
C ALA A 36 13.38 3.17 11.67
N ASP A 37 12.23 2.64 12.07
CA ASP A 37 12.11 1.72 13.20
C ASP A 37 10.94 0.76 13.00
N LYS A 38 10.95 -0.36 13.72
CA LYS A 38 9.87 -1.34 13.72
C LYS A 38 9.78 -2.05 15.06
N ARG A 39 8.56 -2.29 15.52
CA ARG A 39 8.29 -2.98 16.78
C ARG A 39 7.10 -3.90 16.64
N MET A 40 7.12 -4.95 17.45
CA MET A 40 6.06 -5.94 17.53
C MET A 40 5.82 -6.25 19.00
N TRP A 41 4.55 -6.33 19.38
CA TRP A 41 4.11 -6.72 20.70
C TRP A 41 3.23 -7.95 20.59
N MET A 42 3.58 -8.98 21.34
CA MET A 42 2.66 -10.07 21.65
C MET A 42 1.79 -9.62 22.81
N ILE A 43 0.48 -9.86 22.70
CA ILE A 43 -0.49 -9.31 23.63
C ILE A 43 -1.29 -10.48 24.20
N ARG A 44 -1.44 -10.51 25.53
CA ARG A 44 -2.39 -11.38 26.17
C ARG A 44 -3.79 -10.77 26.05
N PRO A 45 -4.72 -11.34 25.25
CA PRO A 45 -6.06 -10.80 25.08
C PRO A 45 -6.90 -10.95 26.36
N ASP A 46 -7.81 -10.01 26.58
CA ASP A 46 -8.79 -10.05 27.68
C ASP A 46 -10.20 -9.70 27.15
N PRO A 47 -11.09 -10.69 26.93
CA PRO A 47 -11.05 -12.06 27.48
C PRO A 47 -10.08 -13.00 26.76
N PHE A 48 -9.48 -13.91 27.53
CA PHE A 48 -8.50 -14.89 27.04
C PHE A 48 -9.17 -16.06 26.30
N PHE A 49 -9.72 -15.77 25.12
CA PHE A 49 -10.41 -16.72 24.26
C PHE A 49 -9.93 -16.60 22.81
N PHE A 50 -9.60 -17.74 22.20
CA PHE A 50 -9.14 -17.81 20.83
C PHE A 50 -10.11 -18.59 19.96
N SER A 51 -10.50 -17.99 18.83
CA SER A 51 -11.29 -18.69 17.82
C SER A 51 -10.36 -19.58 16.96
N PRO A 52 -10.78 -20.81 16.60
CA PRO A 52 -10.00 -21.64 15.68
C PRO A 52 -9.78 -20.99 14.30
N GLY A 53 -10.70 -20.12 13.87
CA GLY A 53 -10.59 -19.40 12.61
C GLY A 53 -9.45 -18.37 12.62
N ASN A 54 -9.34 -17.58 13.69
CA ASN A 54 -8.26 -16.61 13.88
C ASN A 54 -6.90 -17.31 13.98
N ILE A 55 -6.79 -18.37 14.81
CA ILE A 55 -5.56 -19.18 14.90
C ILE A 55 -5.14 -19.71 13.52
N ARG A 56 -6.08 -20.16 12.68
CA ARG A 56 -5.76 -20.67 11.33
C ARG A 56 -5.18 -19.60 10.41
N ILE A 57 -5.56 -18.34 10.61
CA ILE A 57 -5.12 -17.21 9.80
C ILE A 57 -3.68 -16.82 10.15
N HIS A 58 -3.42 -16.48 11.41
CA HIS A 58 -2.13 -15.90 11.85
C HIS A 58 -1.21 -16.90 12.57
N GLY A 59 -1.70 -18.08 12.94
CA GLY A 59 -0.90 -19.11 13.61
C GLY A 59 -0.68 -18.93 15.12
N ILE A 60 -0.85 -17.73 15.67
CA ILE A 60 -0.76 -17.43 17.12
C ILE A 60 -1.74 -18.29 17.93
N LYS A 61 -1.20 -19.06 18.88
CA LYS A 61 -1.94 -19.93 19.80
C LYS A 61 -1.99 -19.32 21.21
N PRO A 62 -2.95 -19.75 22.06
CA PRO A 62 -3.00 -19.30 23.45
C PRO A 62 -1.66 -19.47 24.19
N ALA A 63 -0.95 -20.58 23.95
CA ALA A 63 0.33 -20.86 24.59
C ALA A 63 1.42 -19.82 24.28
N ASP A 64 1.34 -19.14 23.12
CA ASP A 64 2.31 -18.16 22.67
C ASP A 64 2.17 -16.83 23.42
N VAL A 65 0.98 -16.52 23.95
CA VAL A 65 0.68 -15.21 24.55
C VAL A 65 0.14 -15.26 25.99
N GLN A 66 -0.09 -16.44 26.55
CA GLN A 66 -0.70 -16.58 27.90
C GLN A 66 0.12 -15.90 29.03
N ARG A 67 1.43 -15.70 28.82
CA ARG A 67 2.35 -15.06 29.78
C ARG A 67 2.73 -13.63 29.40
N GLU A 68 2.22 -13.14 28.27
CA GLU A 68 2.51 -11.78 27.80
C GLU A 68 1.69 -10.76 28.59
N ALA A 69 2.09 -9.50 28.47
CA ALA A 69 1.38 -8.37 29.05
C ALA A 69 0.02 -8.15 28.35
N THR A 70 -0.93 -7.54 29.07
CA THR A 70 -2.20 -7.15 28.45
C THR A 70 -2.01 -5.89 27.60
N PHE A 71 -3.00 -5.56 26.75
CA PHE A 71 -2.91 -4.34 25.96
C PHE A 71 -2.79 -3.08 26.84
N GLY A 72 -3.51 -3.03 27.96
CA GLY A 72 -3.45 -1.91 28.89
C GLY A 72 -2.05 -1.71 29.49
N ASP A 73 -1.37 -2.80 29.87
CA ASP A 73 0.00 -2.76 30.39
C ASP A 73 1.00 -2.23 29.35
N LEU A 74 0.78 -2.55 28.07
CA LEU A 74 1.64 -2.17 26.95
C LEU A 74 1.33 -0.77 26.41
N TRP A 75 0.18 -0.19 26.76
CA TRP A 75 -0.33 1.00 26.08
C TRP A 75 0.61 2.20 26.17
N SER A 76 1.24 2.45 27.33
CA SER A 76 2.18 3.57 27.47
C SER A 76 3.33 3.48 26.47
N GLU A 77 3.91 2.28 26.31
CA GLU A 77 5.01 2.06 25.35
C GLU A 77 4.53 2.17 23.90
N ILE A 78 3.35 1.62 23.60
CA ILE A 78 2.77 1.70 22.25
C ILE A 78 2.46 3.15 21.88
N ALA A 79 1.83 3.89 22.78
CA ALA A 79 1.46 5.28 22.58
C ALA A 79 2.69 6.15 22.30
N ASP A 80 3.76 5.98 23.09
CA ASP A 80 5.03 6.68 22.88
C ASP A 80 5.66 6.32 21.53
N PHE A 81 5.59 5.04 21.13
CA PHE A 81 6.16 4.58 19.87
C PHE A 81 5.45 5.14 18.63
N VAL A 82 4.12 5.34 18.70
CA VAL A 82 3.32 5.82 17.58
C VAL A 82 2.96 7.31 17.66
N ALA A 83 3.45 8.02 18.69
CA ALA A 83 3.08 9.39 19.00
C ALA A 83 3.38 10.37 17.84
N GLY A 84 2.45 11.30 17.61
CA GLY A 84 2.62 12.40 16.66
C GLY A 84 2.50 12.03 15.18
N ASP A 85 2.41 10.74 14.86
CA ASP A 85 2.32 10.26 13.48
C ASP A 85 0.88 10.11 12.98
N CYS A 86 0.72 10.20 11.66
CA CYS A 86 -0.45 9.64 11.00
C CYS A 86 -0.34 8.11 11.00
N LEU A 87 -1.35 7.42 11.55
CA LEU A 87 -1.40 5.97 11.54
C LEU A 87 -1.85 5.46 10.17
N ILE A 88 -1.16 4.47 9.63
CA ILE A 88 -1.44 3.91 8.31
C ILE A 88 -1.76 2.43 8.45
N ALA A 89 -2.94 2.01 7.99
CA ALA A 89 -3.34 0.60 8.08
C ALA A 89 -3.99 0.13 6.77
N HIS A 90 -3.83 -1.16 6.48
CA HIS A 90 -4.46 -1.76 5.32
C HIS A 90 -5.86 -2.23 5.68
N ASN A 91 -6.89 -1.51 5.21
CA ASN A 91 -8.26 -1.64 5.75
C ASN A 91 -8.39 -1.04 7.16
N ALA A 92 -7.85 0.17 7.34
CA ALA A 92 -7.81 0.92 8.60
C ALA A 92 -9.07 0.92 9.49
N PRO A 93 -10.33 0.88 8.99
CA PRO A 93 -11.48 0.73 9.88
C PRO A 93 -11.40 -0.49 10.81
N PHE A 94 -10.70 -1.56 10.39
CA PHE A 94 -10.46 -2.74 11.21
C PHE A 94 -9.49 -2.41 12.36
N ASP A 95 -8.26 -2.00 12.04
CA ASP A 95 -7.17 -1.79 12.99
C ASP A 95 -7.47 -0.68 13.98
N VAL A 96 -7.99 0.45 13.50
CA VAL A 96 -8.43 1.55 14.37
C VAL A 96 -9.57 1.09 15.26
N GLY A 97 -10.48 0.26 14.75
CA GLY A 97 -11.52 -0.35 15.56
C GLY A 97 -10.96 -1.24 16.68
N VAL A 98 -9.89 -2.01 16.39
CA VAL A 98 -9.22 -2.86 17.38
C VAL A 98 -8.51 -2.01 18.44
N LEU A 99 -7.73 -1.02 18.02
CA LEU A 99 -7.06 -0.08 18.90
C LEU A 99 -8.06 0.58 19.87
N MET A 100 -9.13 1.16 19.34
CA MET A 100 -10.16 1.82 20.15
C MET A 100 -10.89 0.84 21.09
N GLY A 101 -11.16 -0.38 20.64
CA GLY A 101 -11.76 -1.43 21.47
C GLY A 101 -10.87 -1.82 22.64
N CYS A 102 -9.56 -1.98 22.40
CA CYS A 102 -8.59 -2.32 23.44
C CYS A 102 -8.42 -1.18 24.45
N LEU A 103 -8.31 0.07 23.98
CA LEU A 103 -8.23 1.25 24.86
C LEU A 103 -9.45 1.34 25.78
N GLN A 104 -10.65 1.14 25.23
CA GLN A 104 -11.88 1.16 26.02
C GLN A 104 -11.94 0.00 27.02
N ARG A 105 -11.55 -1.21 26.61
CA ARG A 105 -11.59 -2.42 27.45
C ARG A 105 -10.68 -2.33 28.67
N HIS A 106 -9.54 -1.66 28.51
CA HIS A 106 -8.51 -1.49 29.54
C HIS A 106 -8.54 -0.12 30.23
N GLU A 107 -9.58 0.68 29.96
CA GLU A 107 -9.77 2.02 30.56
C GLU A 107 -8.57 2.96 30.35
N CYS A 108 -7.88 2.80 29.23
CA CYS A 108 -6.75 3.65 28.85
C CYS A 108 -7.23 5.00 28.32
N GLU A 109 -6.40 6.04 28.49
CA GLU A 109 -6.64 7.31 27.82
C GLU A 109 -6.64 7.13 26.30
N ILE A 110 -7.67 7.67 25.64
CA ILE A 110 -7.81 7.63 24.19
C ILE A 110 -7.23 8.93 23.62
N PRO A 111 -6.09 8.89 22.90
CA PRO A 111 -5.53 10.08 22.28
C PRO A 111 -6.32 10.51 21.04
N GLU A 112 -6.15 11.78 20.65
CA GLU A 112 -6.58 12.22 19.33
C GLU A 112 -5.62 11.66 18.27
N LEU A 113 -6.15 10.86 17.34
CA LEU A 113 -5.36 10.18 16.32
C LEU A 113 -5.86 10.54 14.92
N HIS A 114 -4.92 10.71 13.99
CA HIS A 114 -5.19 10.77 12.57
C HIS A 114 -4.75 9.47 11.91
N PHE A 115 -5.54 8.99 10.94
CA PHE A 115 -5.18 7.77 10.21
C PHE A 115 -5.59 7.80 8.74
N SER A 116 -4.94 6.97 7.92
CA SER A 116 -5.28 6.78 6.52
C SER A 116 -5.27 5.29 6.13
N CYS A 117 -5.94 4.97 5.03
CA CYS A 117 -6.19 3.59 4.61
C CYS A 117 -5.50 3.26 3.30
N THR A 118 -4.50 2.38 3.32
CA THR A 118 -3.75 2.03 2.11
C THR A 118 -4.60 1.32 1.07
N ARG A 119 -5.65 0.60 1.48
CA ARG A 119 -6.63 0.00 0.56
C ARG A 119 -7.43 1.05 -0.21
N LEU A 120 -7.79 2.16 0.43
CA LEU A 120 -8.45 3.29 -0.24
C LEU A 120 -7.45 4.00 -1.16
N ILE A 121 -6.26 4.32 -0.67
CA ILE A 121 -5.19 4.97 -1.43
C ILE A 121 -4.84 4.16 -2.68
N ALA A 122 -4.68 2.84 -2.56
CA ALA A 122 -4.36 1.96 -3.68
C ALA A 122 -5.47 1.97 -4.75
N ARG A 123 -6.75 2.02 -4.35
CA ARG A 123 -7.89 2.12 -5.28
C ARG A 123 -7.89 3.42 -6.07
N GLU A 124 -7.52 4.53 -5.43
CA GLU A 124 -7.40 5.81 -6.15
C GLU A 124 -6.17 5.84 -7.03
N THR A 125 -5.09 5.22 -6.56
CA THR A 125 -3.79 5.24 -7.23
C THR A 125 -3.78 4.38 -8.48
N TRP A 126 -4.36 3.19 -8.42
CA TRP A 126 -4.37 2.22 -9.52
C TRP A 126 -5.79 1.71 -9.80
N PRO A 127 -6.67 2.56 -10.38
CA PRO A 127 -8.09 2.25 -10.53
C PRO A 127 -8.38 1.04 -11.41
N ASP A 128 -7.49 0.72 -12.36
CA ASP A 128 -7.66 -0.40 -13.30
C ASP A 128 -7.34 -1.77 -12.66
N ARG A 129 -6.82 -1.80 -11.42
CA ARG A 129 -6.58 -3.05 -10.70
C ARG A 129 -7.88 -3.65 -10.19
N ARG A 130 -7.96 -4.98 -10.28
CA ARG A 130 -9.14 -5.75 -9.82
C ARG A 130 -9.13 -6.06 -8.32
N ARG A 131 -7.94 -6.21 -7.72
CA ARG A 131 -7.76 -6.68 -6.33
C ARG A 131 -6.89 -5.72 -5.55
N PHE A 132 -7.40 -5.30 -4.39
CA PHE A 132 -6.77 -4.33 -3.49
C PHE A 132 -6.54 -4.87 -2.07
N GLY A 133 -6.55 -6.20 -1.88
CA GLY A 133 -6.08 -6.80 -0.62
C GLY A 133 -4.57 -6.68 -0.49
N LEU A 134 -4.05 -6.73 0.73
CA LEU A 134 -2.63 -6.50 1.01
C LEU A 134 -1.72 -7.46 0.24
N LYS A 135 -1.95 -8.78 0.36
CA LYS A 135 -1.20 -9.82 -0.36
C LYS A 135 -1.12 -9.61 -1.87
N PRO A 136 -2.24 -9.48 -2.62
CA PRO A 136 -2.16 -9.24 -4.07
C PRO A 136 -1.58 -7.87 -4.43
N LEU A 137 -1.67 -6.85 -3.57
CA LEU A 137 -0.98 -5.57 -3.80
C LEU A 137 0.55 -5.75 -3.66
N ALA A 138 1.00 -6.30 -2.54
CA ALA A 138 2.41 -6.51 -2.22
C ALA A 138 3.11 -7.43 -3.23
N GLN A 139 2.50 -8.56 -3.61
CA GLN A 139 3.05 -9.44 -4.66
C GLN A 139 3.22 -8.71 -6.01
N TRP A 140 2.25 -7.88 -6.38
CA TRP A 140 2.34 -7.07 -7.60
C TRP A 140 3.48 -6.05 -7.54
N LEU A 141 3.68 -5.44 -6.37
CA LEU A 141 4.80 -4.54 -6.04
C LEU A 141 6.15 -5.27 -5.89
N GLY A 142 6.17 -6.61 -5.89
CA GLY A 142 7.40 -7.38 -5.71
C GLY A 142 7.91 -7.42 -4.28
N VAL A 143 7.00 -7.20 -3.33
CA VAL A 143 7.25 -7.39 -1.91
C VAL A 143 6.80 -8.80 -1.56
N ASP A 144 7.77 -9.67 -1.37
CA ASP A 144 7.53 -10.99 -0.77
C ASP A 144 7.52 -10.84 0.76
N PHE A 145 6.53 -11.43 1.42
CA PHE A 145 6.33 -11.37 2.87
C PHE A 145 5.49 -12.57 3.34
N ARG A 146 5.59 -12.91 4.63
CA ARG A 146 4.71 -13.91 5.25
C ARG A 146 3.40 -13.24 5.63
N HIS A 147 2.32 -13.58 4.93
CA HIS A 147 1.00 -13.00 5.19
C HIS A 147 0.43 -13.49 6.53
N HIS A 148 -0.18 -12.58 7.30
CA HIS A 148 -0.72 -12.82 8.65
C HIS A 148 0.35 -12.94 9.74
N ASP A 149 1.47 -12.26 9.52
CA ASP A 149 2.39 -11.84 10.55
C ASP A 149 2.27 -10.32 10.64
N ALA A 150 1.85 -9.78 11.79
CA ALA A 150 1.51 -8.35 11.89
C ALA A 150 2.67 -7.44 11.46
N LEU A 151 3.92 -7.84 11.71
CA LEU A 151 5.09 -7.05 11.36
C LEU A 151 5.32 -7.03 9.86
N GLU A 152 5.27 -8.20 9.22
CA GLU A 152 5.38 -8.33 7.76
C GLU A 152 4.22 -7.62 7.05
N ASP A 153 2.99 -7.71 7.56
CA ASP A 153 1.80 -7.04 7.04
C ASP A 153 1.93 -5.49 7.22
N SER A 154 2.44 -5.01 8.36
CA SER A 154 2.74 -3.58 8.59
C SER A 154 3.81 -3.05 7.64
N ILE A 155 4.87 -3.82 7.38
CA ILE A 155 5.91 -3.47 6.40
C ILE A 155 5.31 -3.39 5.00
N ALA A 156 4.49 -4.38 4.61
CA ALA A 156 3.81 -4.38 3.32
C ALA A 156 2.86 -3.18 3.19
N CYS A 157 2.13 -2.84 4.26
CA CYS A 157 1.26 -1.67 4.33
C CYS A 157 2.04 -0.37 4.09
N ALA A 158 3.16 -0.17 4.80
CA ALA A 158 4.04 0.98 4.61
C ALA A 158 4.55 1.08 3.16
N LYS A 159 5.02 -0.04 2.59
CA LYS A 159 5.49 -0.10 1.20
C LYS A 159 4.40 0.23 0.19
N VAL A 160 3.15 -0.17 0.43
CA VAL A 160 2.01 0.20 -0.44
C VAL A 160 1.79 1.73 -0.43
N LEU A 161 1.90 2.39 0.72
CA LEU A 161 1.77 3.85 0.80
C LEU A 161 2.90 4.54 0.04
N LEU A 162 4.15 4.13 0.28
CA LEU A 162 5.33 4.64 -0.41
C LEU A 162 5.21 4.46 -1.93
N ALA A 163 4.77 3.28 -2.38
CA ALA A 163 4.50 2.97 -3.77
C ALA A 163 3.48 3.93 -4.39
N ALA A 164 2.42 4.24 -3.65
CA ALA A 164 1.39 5.17 -4.11
C ALA A 164 1.90 6.60 -4.22
N GLY A 165 2.72 7.05 -3.25
CA GLY A 165 3.42 8.33 -3.29
C GLY A 165 4.27 8.48 -4.55
N ILE A 166 5.13 7.49 -4.81
CA ILE A 166 6.00 7.46 -6.00
C ILE A 166 5.17 7.44 -7.29
N ALA A 167 4.13 6.60 -7.37
CA ALA A 167 3.30 6.47 -8.56
C ALA A 167 2.53 7.76 -8.92
N ARG A 168 2.27 8.61 -7.92
CA ARG A 168 1.61 9.92 -8.10
C ARG A 168 2.57 11.10 -8.07
N SER A 169 3.87 10.83 -8.07
CA SER A 169 4.91 11.86 -7.94
C SER A 169 4.57 12.82 -6.79
N ALA A 170 4.16 12.28 -5.65
CA ALA A 170 3.83 13.05 -4.46
C ALA A 170 5.09 13.39 -3.68
N GLU A 171 5.11 14.56 -3.05
CA GLU A 171 6.24 15.03 -2.23
C GLU A 171 6.05 14.67 -0.75
N SER A 172 4.81 14.72 -0.25
CA SER A 172 4.42 14.37 1.12
C SER A 172 3.09 13.61 1.17
N ILE A 173 2.72 13.09 2.35
CA ILE A 173 1.43 12.41 2.54
C ILE A 173 0.26 13.38 2.26
N GLU A 174 0.38 14.63 2.69
CA GLU A 174 -0.63 15.67 2.46
C GLU A 174 -0.83 15.93 0.97
N ASP A 175 0.26 16.03 0.20
CA ASP A 175 0.22 16.18 -1.25
C ASP A 175 -0.38 14.93 -1.94
N LEU A 176 -0.03 13.72 -1.48
CA LEU A 176 -0.65 12.49 -1.96
C LEU A 176 -2.16 12.48 -1.69
N GLU A 177 -2.58 12.86 -0.48
CA GLU A 177 -3.98 12.94 -0.08
C GLU A 177 -4.74 13.99 -0.91
N GLU A 178 -4.13 15.13 -1.21
CA GLU A 178 -4.70 16.15 -2.09
C GLU A 178 -4.88 15.63 -3.52
N LYS A 179 -3.81 15.07 -4.11
CA LYS A 179 -3.81 14.48 -5.46
C LYS A 179 -4.86 13.38 -5.61
N LEU A 180 -5.03 12.55 -4.59
CA LEU A 180 -6.02 11.47 -4.58
C LEU A 180 -7.40 11.90 -4.06
N ARG A 181 -7.53 13.14 -3.58
CA ARG A 181 -8.74 13.68 -2.94
C ARG A 181 -9.22 12.82 -1.77
N ILE A 182 -8.30 12.35 -0.94
CA ILE A 182 -8.56 11.57 0.27
C ILE A 182 -8.54 12.50 1.48
N VAL A 183 -9.39 12.21 2.45
CA VAL A 183 -9.43 12.86 3.76
C VAL A 183 -9.07 11.83 4.82
N ARG A 184 -8.17 12.19 5.73
CA ARG A 184 -7.78 11.36 6.87
C ARG A 184 -8.99 11.03 7.74
N GLY A 185 -8.97 9.83 8.28
CA GLY A 185 -9.80 9.46 9.41
C GLY A 185 -9.30 10.13 10.68
N LYS A 186 -10.20 10.24 11.66
CA LYS A 186 -9.92 10.77 12.99
C LYS A 186 -10.49 9.83 14.03
N ALA A 187 -9.76 9.59 15.12
CA ALA A 187 -10.24 8.85 16.28
C ALA A 187 -9.90 9.63 17.55
N GLY A 188 -10.71 9.45 18.59
CA GLY A 188 -10.46 10.01 19.92
C GLY A 188 -11.61 9.67 20.87
N PRO A 189 -11.68 10.29 22.07
CA PRO A 189 -12.72 10.01 23.07
C PRO A 189 -14.17 10.14 22.55
N TRP A 190 -14.40 10.92 21.49
CA TRP A 190 -15.70 11.11 20.83
C TRP A 190 -16.03 10.01 19.81
N GLY A 191 -15.16 9.02 19.61
CA GLY A 191 -15.32 7.91 18.67
C GLY A 191 -14.48 8.07 17.40
N VAL A 192 -14.90 7.39 16.32
CA VAL A 192 -14.12 7.26 15.07
C VAL A 192 -14.87 7.85 13.87
N SER A 193 -14.21 8.73 13.13
CA SER A 193 -14.57 9.17 11.78
C SER A 193 -13.64 8.49 10.78
N GLN A 194 -14.20 7.72 9.84
CA GLN A 194 -13.41 6.95 8.88
C GLN A 194 -12.75 7.83 7.81
N ALA A 195 -11.58 7.38 7.33
CA ALA A 195 -10.93 7.96 6.15
C ALA A 195 -11.81 7.75 4.90
N GLY A 196 -11.81 8.72 4.00
CA GLY A 196 -12.72 8.67 2.85
C GLY A 196 -12.37 9.63 1.71
N ARG A 197 -13.10 9.55 0.61
CA ARG A 197 -12.93 10.48 -0.51
C ARG A 197 -13.61 11.82 -0.22
N ARG A 198 -12.96 12.92 -0.59
CA ARG A 198 -13.56 14.26 -0.59
C ARG A 198 -14.58 14.36 -1.72
N SER A 199 -15.86 14.43 -1.36
CA SER A 199 -16.96 14.67 -2.30
C SER A 199 -16.68 15.88 -3.20
N LYS A 200 -16.99 15.78 -4.50
CA LYS A 200 -17.10 16.97 -5.36
C LYS A 200 -18.23 17.82 -4.79
N ARG A 201 -17.92 19.02 -4.28
CA ARG A 201 -18.95 20.03 -3.97
C ARG A 201 -19.85 20.14 -5.21
N ARG A 202 -21.08 19.62 -5.12
CA ARG A 202 -22.09 19.84 -6.14
C ARG A 202 -22.40 21.34 -6.05
N ALA A 203 -22.12 22.10 -7.11
CA ALA A 203 -22.52 23.51 -7.15
C ALA A 203 -24.00 23.59 -6.76
N LYS A 204 -24.36 24.43 -5.78
CA LYS A 204 -25.75 24.67 -5.42
C LYS A 204 -26.46 25.10 -6.70
N ARG A 205 -27.35 24.27 -7.24
CA ARG A 205 -28.33 24.75 -8.23
C ARG A 205 -29.13 25.86 -7.55
N PRO A 206 -29.37 27.00 -8.22
CA PRO A 206 -30.24 28.04 -7.66
C PRO A 206 -31.59 27.40 -7.29
N ALA A 207 -32.11 27.77 -6.12
CA ALA A 207 -33.37 27.23 -5.64
C ALA A 207 -34.49 27.56 -6.64
N GLU A 208 -35.02 26.54 -7.29
CA GLU A 208 -36.22 26.64 -8.11
C GLU A 208 -37.40 26.85 -7.16
N LYS A 209 -38.11 27.97 -7.32
CA LYS A 209 -39.26 28.35 -6.48
C LYS A 209 -40.39 27.36 -6.73
N THR A 210 -40.56 26.38 -5.85
CA THR A 210 -41.74 25.50 -5.86
C THR A 210 -42.94 26.19 -5.23
N ARG A 211 -44.08 26.07 -5.92
CA ARG A 211 -45.41 26.61 -5.57
C ARG A 211 -45.97 25.94 -4.29
N PRO A 212 -46.89 26.59 -3.57
CA PRO A 212 -47.37 26.10 -2.27
C PRO A 212 -48.40 24.97 -2.43
N GLY A 213 -48.28 23.90 -1.64
CA GLY A 213 -49.34 22.90 -1.53
C GLY A 213 -49.01 21.67 -0.68
N VAL A 214 -49.82 21.50 0.37
CA VAL A 214 -50.09 20.31 1.22
C VAL A 214 -49.22 20.13 2.50
N PRO A 215 -49.83 20.17 3.70
CA PRO A 215 -49.11 20.01 4.97
C PRO A 215 -48.78 18.55 5.22
N ARG A 216 -47.48 18.24 5.40
CA ARG A 216 -47.03 16.93 5.90
C ARG A 216 -47.02 16.94 7.43
N ARG A 217 -47.83 16.02 7.96
CA ARG A 217 -48.00 15.64 9.36
C ARG A 217 -46.66 15.43 10.09
N THR A 218 -46.48 16.15 11.19
CA THR A 218 -45.32 16.05 12.09
C THR A 218 -45.38 14.76 12.90
N LEU A 219 -44.40 13.86 12.71
CA LEU A 219 -44.08 12.84 13.72
C LEU A 219 -42.97 13.37 14.63
N ARG A 220 -43.26 13.35 15.93
CA ARG A 220 -42.40 13.77 17.04
C ARG A 220 -41.07 13.00 17.04
N ARG A 221 -40.00 13.74 17.37
CA ARG A 221 -38.68 13.22 17.75
C ARG A 221 -38.78 12.41 19.04
N GLY A 222 -38.40 11.14 19.00
CA GLY A 222 -38.01 10.33 20.14
C GLY A 222 -36.50 10.06 20.07
N GLY A 223 -35.83 10.08 21.24
CA GLY A 223 -34.38 10.18 21.41
C GLY A 223 -33.52 9.20 20.62
N GLY A 224 -32.41 9.71 20.08
CA GLY A 224 -31.40 8.91 19.39
C GLY A 224 -30.56 8.11 20.38
N LEU A 225 -30.66 6.78 20.30
CA LEU A 225 -29.59 5.88 20.69
C LEU A 225 -28.41 6.07 19.71
N PRO A 226 -27.15 5.91 20.14
CA PRO A 226 -26.02 5.94 19.23
C PRO A 226 -26.17 4.85 18.15
N LEU A 227 -25.91 5.23 16.90
CA LEU A 227 -26.03 4.35 15.75
C LEU A 227 -25.12 3.11 15.94
N PRO A 228 -25.62 1.89 15.66
CA PRO A 228 -24.78 0.70 15.69
C PRO A 228 -23.66 0.86 14.66
N LEU A 229 -22.42 0.65 15.12
CA LEU A 229 -21.24 0.58 14.26
C LEU A 229 -21.43 -0.55 13.23
N PRO A 230 -20.91 -0.38 12.00
CA PRO A 230 -21.11 -1.36 10.93
C PRO A 230 -20.62 -2.75 11.35
N ILE A 231 -21.49 -3.73 11.10
CA ILE A 231 -21.27 -5.15 11.39
C ILE A 231 -20.02 -5.61 10.62
N ASN A 232 -19.21 -6.40 11.32
CA ASN A 232 -17.97 -7.01 10.84
C ASN A 232 -18.16 -7.67 9.46
N PRO A 233 -17.35 -7.35 8.42
CA PRO A 233 -17.48 -7.96 7.09
C PRO A 233 -17.06 -9.44 7.02
N PHE A 234 -16.68 -10.07 8.14
CA PHE A 234 -16.47 -11.51 8.24
C PHE A 234 -17.79 -12.26 8.48
N ASP A 235 -18.75 -12.08 7.58
CA ASP A 235 -19.89 -12.99 7.44
C ASP A 235 -19.44 -14.12 6.49
N GLU A 236 -19.41 -15.35 7.00
CA GLU A 236 -18.91 -16.56 6.32
C GLU A 236 -19.51 -16.78 4.91
N GLN A 237 -20.64 -16.15 4.60
CA GLN A 237 -21.34 -16.28 3.33
C GLN A 237 -20.64 -15.62 2.14
N ALA A 238 -19.70 -14.69 2.35
CA ALA A 238 -18.98 -14.02 1.26
C ALA A 238 -17.85 -14.87 0.63
N MET A 239 -17.46 -15.99 1.26
CA MET A 239 -16.33 -16.82 0.83
C MET A 239 -16.73 -18.06 -0.01
N ILE A 240 -18.03 -18.36 -0.16
CA ILE A 240 -18.51 -19.60 -0.83
C ILE A 240 -19.18 -19.33 -2.21
N ARG A 241 -19.38 -18.09 -2.64
CA ARG A 241 -20.09 -17.75 -3.91
C ARG A 241 -19.21 -17.15 -5.02
N GLU A 242 -18.01 -17.67 -5.25
CA GLU A 242 -17.27 -17.46 -6.52
C GLU A 242 -17.00 -18.80 -7.24
N GLY A 243 -17.97 -19.72 -7.20
CA GLY A 243 -18.03 -20.90 -8.04
C GLY A 243 -19.34 -20.91 -8.84
N ALA A 244 -19.21 -20.97 -10.17
CA ALA A 244 -20.25 -21.11 -11.20
C ALA A 244 -21.06 -19.84 -11.57
N GLY A 245 -20.89 -19.38 -12.82
CA GLY A 245 -21.75 -18.32 -13.38
C GLY A 245 -21.33 -17.73 -14.73
N VAL A 246 -21.31 -18.56 -15.78
CA VAL A 246 -21.66 -18.30 -17.19
C VAL A 246 -21.18 -17.00 -17.87
N TYR A 247 -20.31 -17.20 -18.87
CA TYR A 247 -19.95 -16.30 -19.97
C TYR A 247 -21.12 -15.49 -20.55
N ARG A 248 -20.91 -14.18 -20.73
CA ARG A 248 -21.51 -13.42 -21.83
C ARG A 248 -20.46 -12.51 -22.48
N ALA A 249 -20.18 -12.81 -23.73
CA ALA A 249 -19.46 -11.95 -24.65
C ALA A 249 -20.27 -10.68 -24.92
N ALA A 250 -19.61 -9.53 -24.91
CA ALA A 250 -20.13 -8.30 -25.48
C ALA A 250 -19.16 -7.82 -26.56
N ALA A 251 -19.72 -7.64 -27.74
CA ALA A 251 -19.07 -7.36 -29.02
C ALA A 251 -18.24 -6.07 -29.00
N GLY A 252 -17.14 -6.10 -29.77
CA GLY A 252 -16.25 -4.96 -29.95
C GLY A 252 -16.81 -3.88 -30.87
N PRO A 253 -16.17 -2.70 -30.92
CA PRO A 253 -16.28 -1.79 -32.04
C PRO A 253 -15.12 -1.99 -33.02
N THR A 254 -15.51 -1.92 -34.28
CA THR A 254 -14.78 -1.98 -35.55
C THR A 254 -13.62 -0.99 -35.68
N GLU A 255 -12.56 -1.44 -36.37
CA GLU A 255 -11.41 -0.66 -36.85
C GLU A 255 -11.81 0.43 -37.85
N SER A 256 -11.10 1.57 -37.81
CA SER A 256 -10.59 2.23 -39.01
C SER A 256 -9.58 3.33 -38.65
N GLY A 257 -8.46 3.40 -39.39
CA GLY A 257 -7.56 4.55 -39.42
C GLY A 257 -6.11 4.22 -39.06
N GLY A 258 -5.30 3.86 -40.07
CA GLY A 258 -3.88 3.56 -39.90
C GLY A 258 -3.00 4.79 -39.65
N GLN A 259 -1.90 4.59 -38.93
CA GLN A 259 -0.71 5.44 -38.88
C GLN A 259 0.53 4.61 -38.48
N GLY A 260 1.53 4.58 -39.36
CA GLY A 260 2.99 4.49 -39.15
C GLY A 260 3.65 3.46 -38.20
N PRO A 261 4.81 2.86 -38.55
CA PRO A 261 5.57 2.01 -37.65
C PRO A 261 6.46 2.86 -36.74
N GLY A 262 6.23 2.82 -35.42
CA GLY A 262 7.16 3.37 -34.44
C GLY A 262 6.49 3.94 -33.20
N THR A 263 6.40 3.12 -32.15
CA THR A 263 6.53 3.44 -30.71
C THR A 263 5.94 2.27 -29.93
N SER A 264 6.77 1.37 -29.39
CA SER A 264 6.29 0.48 -28.32
C SER A 264 6.23 1.31 -27.04
N SER A 265 5.03 1.75 -26.67
CA SER A 265 4.78 2.43 -25.40
C SER A 265 4.30 1.41 -24.38
N PHE A 266 5.01 1.28 -23.26
CA PHE A 266 4.46 0.59 -22.10
C PHE A 266 3.08 1.20 -21.78
N GLU A 267 2.08 0.37 -21.56
CA GLU A 267 0.82 0.86 -20.97
C GLU A 267 1.14 1.61 -19.67
N GLN A 268 0.47 2.75 -19.43
CA GLN A 268 0.80 3.65 -18.32
C GLN A 268 0.85 2.93 -16.95
N GLY A 269 -0.02 1.95 -16.74
CA GLY A 269 -0.04 1.11 -15.53
C GLY A 269 1.12 0.12 -15.42
N GLN A 270 1.66 -0.37 -16.55
CA GLN A 270 2.84 -1.23 -16.56
C GLN A 270 4.11 -0.43 -16.25
N TRP A 271 4.22 0.78 -16.80
CA TRP A 271 5.34 1.68 -16.50
C TRP A 271 5.41 2.04 -15.02
N GLN A 272 4.28 2.46 -14.44
CA GLN A 272 4.20 2.79 -13.01
C GLN A 272 4.61 1.60 -12.13
N ARG A 273 4.18 0.39 -12.48
CA ARG A 273 4.58 -0.82 -11.76
C ARG A 273 6.11 -1.02 -11.79
N LEU A 274 6.74 -0.86 -12.95
CA LEU A 274 8.19 -1.07 -13.10
C LEU A 274 8.99 -0.05 -12.29
N VAL A 275 8.63 1.23 -12.37
CA VAL A 275 9.27 2.31 -11.60
C VAL A 275 9.19 2.03 -10.11
N VAL A 276 8.00 1.68 -9.63
CA VAL A 276 7.75 1.38 -8.23
C VAL A 276 8.54 0.15 -7.79
N ARG A 277 8.52 -0.94 -8.57
CA ARG A 277 9.31 -2.15 -8.27
C ARG A 277 10.81 -1.87 -8.21
N ALA A 278 11.33 -1.09 -9.17
CA ALA A 278 12.74 -0.73 -9.22
C ALA A 278 13.17 -0.01 -7.93
N GLU A 279 12.37 0.96 -7.47
CA GLU A 279 12.60 1.66 -6.19
C GLU A 279 12.63 0.71 -4.98
N PHE A 280 11.73 -0.28 -4.93
CA PHE A 280 11.64 -1.16 -3.76
C PHE A 280 12.68 -2.28 -3.74
N ILE A 281 12.94 -2.90 -4.89
CA ILE A 281 13.84 -4.06 -4.96
C ILE A 281 15.29 -3.58 -5.07
N GLN A 282 15.51 -2.38 -5.60
CA GLN A 282 16.81 -1.81 -5.93
C GLN A 282 17.75 -2.85 -6.56
N PRO A 283 17.35 -3.54 -7.64
CA PRO A 283 18.04 -4.73 -8.12
C PRO A 283 19.43 -4.46 -8.69
N LEU A 284 19.76 -3.18 -8.93
CA LEU A 284 21.06 -2.74 -9.43
C LEU A 284 22.01 -2.44 -8.27
N ARG A 285 21.52 -2.22 -7.05
CA ARG A 285 22.36 -1.85 -5.90
C ARG A 285 23.48 -2.88 -5.67
N GLY A 286 24.71 -2.38 -5.56
CA GLY A 286 25.93 -3.17 -5.37
C GLY A 286 26.46 -3.88 -6.62
N LYS A 287 25.83 -3.73 -7.79
CA LYS A 287 26.25 -4.41 -9.04
C LYS A 287 26.94 -3.45 -10.00
N CYS A 288 27.83 -3.94 -10.86
CA CYS A 288 28.35 -3.18 -11.99
C CYS A 288 27.82 -3.81 -13.28
N ILE A 289 26.95 -3.08 -14.01
CA ILE A 289 26.23 -3.61 -15.16
C ILE A 289 26.52 -2.75 -16.40
N VAL A 290 26.88 -3.40 -17.49
CA VAL A 290 27.00 -2.76 -18.81
C VAL A 290 25.77 -3.15 -19.60
N PHE A 291 25.01 -2.16 -20.09
CA PHE A 291 23.93 -2.42 -21.02
C PHE A 291 24.44 -2.36 -22.46
N GLN A 292 24.17 -3.43 -23.22
CA GLN A 292 24.52 -3.55 -24.64
C GLN A 292 23.24 -3.81 -25.46
N GLY A 293 23.10 -3.20 -26.65
CA GLY A 293 21.87 -3.10 -27.46
C GLY A 293 21.23 -1.69 -27.54
N ARG A 294 20.40 -1.49 -28.58
CA ARG A 294 19.44 -0.36 -28.63
C ARG A 294 18.21 -0.72 -27.80
N PHE A 295 17.84 0.16 -26.87
CA PHE A 295 16.59 0.05 -26.11
C PHE A 295 15.42 0.52 -26.98
N ASN A 296 14.60 -0.42 -27.45
CA ASN A 296 13.47 -0.10 -28.33
C ASN A 296 12.15 0.04 -27.55
N SER A 297 12.07 -0.56 -26.35
CA SER A 297 10.84 -0.61 -25.55
C SER A 297 10.59 0.66 -24.71
N MET A 298 11.63 1.48 -24.47
CA MET A 298 11.56 2.66 -23.60
C MET A 298 12.41 3.81 -24.11
N THR A 299 12.08 5.04 -23.68
CA THR A 299 12.89 6.23 -23.95
C THR A 299 14.15 6.27 -23.09
N SER A 300 15.14 7.07 -23.49
CA SER A 300 16.35 7.30 -22.68
C SER A 300 16.03 7.88 -21.30
N GLU A 301 15.03 8.75 -21.20
CA GLU A 301 14.56 9.33 -19.92
C GLU A 301 13.97 8.25 -19.01
N GLN A 302 13.16 7.35 -19.57
CA GLN A 302 12.59 6.21 -18.87
C GLN A 302 13.69 5.26 -18.36
N LEU A 303 14.67 4.94 -19.20
CA LEU A 303 15.80 4.09 -18.83
C LEU A 303 16.62 4.71 -17.68
N ILE A 304 16.92 6.01 -17.77
CA ILE A 304 17.63 6.75 -16.71
C ILE A 304 16.84 6.71 -15.41
N GLU A 305 15.53 6.92 -15.47
CA GLU A 305 14.67 6.88 -14.29
C GLU A 305 14.63 5.48 -13.66
N LEU A 306 14.37 4.42 -14.43
CA LEU A 306 14.39 3.04 -13.92
C LEU A 306 15.74 2.66 -13.31
N THR A 307 16.82 3.09 -13.94
CA THR A 307 18.18 2.86 -13.44
C THR A 307 18.39 3.53 -12.09
N ARG A 308 18.05 4.83 -12.01
CA ARG A 308 18.18 5.60 -10.77
C ARG A 308 17.35 4.98 -9.64
N ARG A 309 16.08 4.67 -9.93
CA ARG A 309 15.14 4.02 -9.01
C ARG A 309 15.63 2.64 -8.59
N GLY A 310 16.24 1.90 -9.51
CA GLY A 310 16.84 0.59 -9.26
C GLY A 310 18.09 0.59 -8.38
N GLY A 311 18.54 1.76 -7.89
CA GLY A 311 19.77 1.91 -7.09
C GLY A 311 21.04 2.01 -7.94
N GLY A 312 20.92 2.34 -9.23
CA GLY A 312 22.02 2.53 -10.16
C GLY A 312 22.32 3.99 -10.49
N GLN A 313 23.57 4.28 -10.82
CA GLN A 313 24.02 5.54 -11.37
C GLN A 313 24.38 5.38 -12.85
N PHE A 314 24.03 6.39 -13.64
CA PHE A 314 24.22 6.40 -15.09
C PHE A 314 25.51 7.14 -15.44
N GLN A 315 26.40 6.52 -16.24
CA GLN A 315 27.52 7.22 -16.86
C GLN A 315 27.26 7.44 -18.36
N GLN A 316 27.30 8.70 -18.81
CA GLN A 316 27.24 9.01 -20.24
C GLN A 316 28.62 8.82 -20.87
N ARG A 317 28.78 7.77 -21.69
CA ARG A 317 29.32 7.90 -23.05
C ARG A 317 29.34 6.58 -23.82
N ILE A 318 29.09 6.67 -25.14
CA ILE A 318 29.91 6.25 -26.31
C ILE A 318 28.97 6.34 -27.56
N ASP A 319 29.30 5.77 -28.70
CA ASP A 319 28.92 6.09 -30.09
C ASP A 319 27.87 5.16 -30.76
N ASP A 320 27.99 4.92 -32.07
CA ASP A 320 26.91 4.54 -32.99
C ASP A 320 26.28 3.15 -32.73
N ARG A 321 26.84 2.33 -31.82
CA ARG A 321 26.47 0.89 -31.69
C ARG A 321 26.15 0.31 -30.30
N THR A 322 26.33 0.97 -29.14
CA THR A 322 25.54 0.86 -27.86
C THR A 322 26.35 1.40 -26.68
N ASN A 323 25.80 2.27 -25.81
CA ASN A 323 26.65 2.96 -24.83
C ASN A 323 26.01 3.37 -23.49
N CYS A 324 25.44 2.43 -22.75
CA CYS A 324 24.98 2.74 -21.39
C CYS A 324 25.70 1.87 -20.36
N LEU A 325 26.64 2.46 -19.61
CA LEU A 325 27.22 1.86 -18.41
C LEU A 325 26.38 2.28 -17.20
N VAL A 326 25.90 1.29 -16.45
CA VAL A 326 25.12 1.50 -15.23
C VAL A 326 25.84 0.90 -14.05
N ILE A 327 26.30 1.79 -13.16
CA ILE A 327 27.08 1.44 -11.98
C ILE A 327 26.13 1.47 -10.78
N GLY A 328 25.88 0.31 -10.19
CA GLY A 328 25.05 0.11 -9.01
C GLY A 328 25.74 0.34 -7.66
N CYS A 329 27.01 0.75 -7.63
CA CYS A 329 27.70 1.14 -6.41
C CYS A 329 27.81 2.67 -6.30
N GLU A 330 27.97 3.18 -5.07
CA GLU A 330 28.25 4.60 -4.85
C GLU A 330 29.59 4.98 -5.51
N MET A 331 29.55 5.97 -6.40
CA MET A 331 30.77 6.47 -7.03
C MET A 331 31.67 7.16 -6.01
N THR A 332 32.84 6.58 -5.77
CA THR A 332 33.98 7.22 -5.09
C THR A 332 35.08 7.51 -6.11
N ALA A 333 36.07 8.35 -5.79
CA ALA A 333 37.19 8.62 -6.70
C ALA A 333 37.95 7.35 -7.17
N SER A 334 37.75 6.21 -6.48
CA SER A 334 38.24 4.87 -6.81
C SER A 334 37.39 4.05 -7.79
N THR A 335 36.30 4.59 -8.36
CA THR A 335 35.37 3.82 -9.21
C THR A 335 36.03 3.26 -10.49
N GLU A 336 37.07 3.92 -11.03
CA GLU A 336 37.88 3.38 -12.15
C GLU A 336 38.71 2.14 -11.78
N ALA A 337 39.04 1.97 -10.50
CA ALA A 337 39.71 0.76 -10.01
C ALA A 337 38.70 -0.37 -9.76
N VAL A 338 37.48 -0.03 -9.32
CA VAL A 338 36.37 -0.98 -9.14
C VAL A 338 35.92 -1.53 -10.49
N THR A 339 35.83 -0.73 -11.55
CA THR A 339 35.50 -1.22 -12.90
C THR A 339 36.55 -2.20 -13.44
N ARG A 340 37.83 -2.10 -13.02
CA ARG A 340 38.87 -3.08 -13.41
C ARG A 340 38.87 -4.36 -12.57
N SER A 341 38.23 -4.36 -11.39
CA SER A 341 38.23 -5.46 -10.41
C SER A 341 36.88 -6.15 -10.25
N ALA A 342 35.77 -5.53 -10.64
CA ALA A 342 34.43 -6.09 -10.52
C ALA A 342 34.11 -6.98 -11.72
N GLU A 343 33.45 -8.13 -11.48
CA GLU A 343 32.84 -8.93 -12.55
C GLU A 343 31.79 -8.10 -13.27
N MET A 344 32.13 -7.57 -14.45
CA MET A 344 31.18 -6.84 -15.29
C MET A 344 30.15 -7.81 -15.86
N GLN A 345 28.88 -7.54 -15.58
CA GLN A 345 27.76 -8.26 -16.21
C GLN A 345 27.24 -7.45 -17.39
N ILE A 346 27.21 -8.07 -18.57
CA ILE A 346 26.60 -7.49 -19.77
C ILE A 346 25.14 -7.93 -19.80
N LEU A 347 24.21 -6.98 -19.77
CA LEU A 347 22.77 -7.25 -19.85
C LEU A 347 22.17 -6.72 -21.16
N SER A 348 21.31 -7.53 -21.77
CA SER A 348 20.41 -7.08 -22.84
C SER A 348 19.22 -6.30 -22.28
N GLU A 349 18.48 -5.58 -23.13
CA GLU A 349 17.22 -4.92 -22.75
C GLU A 349 16.22 -5.91 -22.12
N ALA A 350 16.11 -7.12 -22.67
CA ALA A 350 15.22 -8.15 -22.14
C ALA A 350 15.64 -8.65 -20.74
N ASP A 351 16.95 -8.80 -20.52
CA ASP A 351 17.48 -9.21 -19.21
C ASP A 351 17.31 -8.11 -18.16
N PHE A 352 17.50 -6.85 -18.54
CA PHE A 352 17.22 -5.71 -17.67
C PHE A 352 15.76 -5.67 -17.25
N LEU A 353 14.86 -5.79 -18.22
CA LEU A 353 13.42 -5.80 -17.99
C LEU A 353 13.03 -6.96 -17.04
N ARG A 354 13.56 -8.17 -17.26
CA ARG A 354 13.37 -9.29 -16.33
C ARG A 354 13.89 -8.98 -14.92
N LEU A 355 15.05 -8.35 -14.82
CA LEU A 355 15.68 -7.99 -13.55
C LEU A 355 14.81 -7.00 -12.74
N VAL A 356 14.17 -6.02 -13.39
CA VAL A 356 13.22 -5.09 -12.73
C VAL A 356 11.81 -5.68 -12.59
N GLY A 357 11.62 -6.94 -12.99
CA GLY A 357 10.38 -7.70 -12.81
C GLY A 357 9.33 -7.48 -13.90
N TYR A 358 9.72 -7.00 -15.07
CA TYR A 358 8.90 -7.07 -16.27
C TYR A 358 8.78 -8.54 -16.71
N ARG A 359 7.54 -8.96 -16.95
CA ARG A 359 7.26 -10.21 -17.65
C ARG A 359 6.64 -9.83 -18.98
N ASP A 360 7.35 -10.16 -20.05
CA ASP A 360 6.91 -9.91 -21.41
C ASP A 360 5.58 -10.66 -21.64
N PRO A 361 4.49 -9.99 -22.04
CA PRO A 361 3.21 -10.65 -22.32
C PRO A 361 3.28 -11.66 -23.47
N VAL A 362 4.35 -11.65 -24.28
CA VAL A 362 4.54 -12.53 -25.44
C VAL A 362 5.51 -13.68 -25.16
N ALA A 363 6.25 -13.67 -24.04
CA ALA A 363 7.16 -14.76 -23.71
C ALA A 363 6.36 -15.98 -23.21
N PRO A 364 6.54 -17.18 -23.79
CA PRO A 364 5.87 -18.38 -23.31
C PRO A 364 6.27 -18.62 -21.85
N SER A 365 5.26 -18.82 -21.00
CA SER A 365 5.46 -19.35 -19.67
C SER A 365 6.13 -20.72 -19.83
N HIS A 366 7.43 -20.81 -19.56
CA HIS A 366 8.06 -22.12 -19.45
C HIS A 366 7.46 -22.85 -18.25
N PRO A 367 7.17 -24.16 -18.41
CA PRO A 367 6.35 -24.96 -17.51
C PRO A 367 6.94 -25.14 -16.11
#